data_AF-A0A8S3J0U3-F1
#
_entry.id   AF-A0A8S3J0U3-F1
#
_cell.length_a   1.000
_cell.length_b   1.000
_cell.length_c   1.000
_cell.angle_alpha   90.00
_cell.angle_beta   90.00
_cell.angle_gamma   90.00
#
_symmetry.space_group_name_H-M   'P 1'
#
loop_
_entity.id
_entity.type
_entity.pdbx_description
1 polymer ?
#
loop_
_entity_poly.entity_id
_entity_poly.type
_entity_poly.pdbx_seq_one_letter_code
_entity_poly.pdbx_strand_id
1 'polypeptide(L)'
;DGSAKAVKALGAVFGTNYVHGNIGSTIYIASGNTVDWTFGAANITFSYAVELRDTGEYGFLLPEDQIVPTGKETLAGELALLQYIEGKVYV
;
A
#
# COMPACT_ATOMS: atom_id res chain seq x y z
N ASP A 1 -4.79 -11.66 -0.37
CA ASP A 1 -3.92 -11.44 0.81
C ASP A 1 -4.33 -10.12 1.48
N GLY A 2 -3.51 -9.57 2.39
CA GLY A 2 -3.76 -8.29 3.04
C GLY A 2 -3.75 -7.10 2.07
N SER A 3 -2.84 -7.08 1.08
CA SER A 3 -2.75 -5.97 0.11
C SER A 3 -3.94 -5.94 -0.85
N ALA A 4 -4.47 -7.10 -1.25
CA ALA A 4 -5.71 -7.17 -2.03
C ALA A 4 -6.91 -6.59 -1.27
N LYS A 5 -6.99 -6.82 0.06
CA LYS A 5 -8.03 -6.22 0.92
C LYS A 5 -7.85 -4.70 1.04
N ALA A 6 -6.61 -4.23 1.20
CA ALA A 6 -6.27 -2.83 1.27
C ALA A 6 -6.66 -2.08 -0.01
N VAL A 7 -6.23 -2.58 -1.18
CA VAL A 7 -6.57 -1.98 -2.49
C VAL A 7 -8.08 -1.91 -2.72
N LYS A 8 -8.82 -2.98 -2.37
CA LYS A 8 -10.28 -2.98 -2.49
C LYS A 8 -10.94 -1.91 -1.61
N ALA A 9 -10.49 -1.77 -0.37
CA ALA A 9 -11.04 -0.79 0.57
C ALA A 9 -10.71 0.65 0.15
N LEU A 10 -9.47 0.89 -0.28
CA LEU A 10 -8.99 2.16 -0.82
C LEU A 10 -9.85 2.58 -2.03
N GLY A 11 -9.96 1.71 -3.03
CA GLY A 11 -10.70 2.00 -4.26
C GLY A 11 -12.20 2.26 -4.02
N ALA A 12 -12.78 1.75 -2.93
CA ALA A 12 -14.17 2.01 -2.59
C ALA A 12 -14.44 3.45 -2.13
N VAL A 13 -13.42 4.23 -1.76
CA VAL A 13 -13.60 5.62 -1.26
C VAL A 13 -13.81 6.60 -2.42
N PHE A 14 -12.92 6.60 -3.40
CA PHE A 14 -12.95 7.54 -4.54
C PHE A 14 -12.85 6.89 -5.93
N GLY A 15 -12.82 5.56 -6.01
CA GLY A 15 -12.67 4.84 -7.28
C GLY A 15 -11.23 4.75 -7.79
N THR A 16 -10.24 5.18 -7.00
CA THR A 16 -8.82 5.13 -7.39
C THR A 16 -8.35 3.70 -7.54
N ASN A 17 -7.76 3.39 -8.69
CA ASN A 17 -7.32 2.06 -9.00
C ASN A 17 -5.85 1.86 -8.61
N TYR A 18 -5.57 0.91 -7.73
CA TYR A 18 -4.23 0.52 -7.32
C TYR A 18 -3.93 -0.90 -7.78
N VAL A 19 -2.67 -1.15 -8.13
CA VAL A 19 -2.15 -2.50 -8.39
C VAL A 19 -1.46 -3.00 -7.12
N HIS A 20 -1.62 -4.29 -6.79
CA HIS A 20 -0.90 -4.93 -5.68
C HIS A 20 -0.10 -6.13 -6.17
N GLY A 21 1.02 -6.42 -5.49
CA GLY A 21 1.86 -7.57 -5.80
C GLY A 21 3.24 -7.47 -5.16
N ASN A 22 4.15 -8.37 -5.57
CA ASN A 22 5.55 -8.28 -5.17
C ASN A 22 6.24 -7.12 -5.91
N ILE A 23 7.04 -6.33 -5.18
CA ILE A 23 7.74 -5.14 -5.71
C ILE A 23 8.48 -5.45 -7.02
N GLY A 24 9.22 -6.58 -7.06
CA GLY A 24 10.02 -6.98 -8.22
C GLY A 24 9.22 -7.22 -9.49
N SER A 25 7.99 -7.73 -9.36
CA SER A 25 7.08 -7.99 -10.48
C SER A 25 6.13 -6.83 -10.81
N THR A 26 5.83 -5.99 -9.82
CA THR A 26 4.80 -4.94 -9.93
C THR A 26 5.40 -3.59 -10.32
N ILE A 27 6.62 -3.29 -9.88
CA ILE A 27 7.31 -2.02 -10.13
C ILE A 27 8.58 -2.31 -10.95
N TYR A 28 9.61 -2.84 -10.30
CA TYR A 28 10.85 -3.34 -10.92
C TYR A 28 11.71 -4.05 -9.86
N ILE A 29 12.72 -4.81 -10.30
CA ILE A 29 13.68 -5.47 -9.40
C ILE A 29 14.57 -4.42 -8.72
N ALA A 30 14.50 -4.34 -7.39
CA ALA A 30 15.30 -3.45 -6.56
C ALA A 30 15.85 -4.20 -5.35
N SER A 31 17.17 -4.17 -5.13
CA SER A 31 17.79 -4.74 -3.93
C SER A 31 17.94 -3.71 -2.81
N GLY A 32 17.92 -4.16 -1.56
CA GLY A 32 18.19 -3.31 -0.39
C GLY A 32 17.07 -2.35 0.02
N ASN A 33 15.84 -2.57 -0.46
CA ASN A 33 14.69 -1.79 -0.02
C ASN A 33 14.26 -2.15 1.42
N THR A 34 13.54 -1.24 2.05
CA THR A 34 13.12 -1.38 3.46
C THR A 34 12.21 -2.58 3.69
N VAL A 35 11.33 -2.91 2.74
CA VAL A 35 10.37 -4.01 2.85
C VAL A 35 11.09 -5.36 2.85
N ASP A 36 12.08 -5.55 1.98
CA ASP A 36 12.90 -6.76 1.94
C ASP A 36 13.73 -6.92 3.22
N TRP A 37 14.30 -5.83 3.73
CA TRP A 37 15.07 -5.87 4.98
C TRP A 37 14.18 -6.19 6.19
N THR A 38 13.02 -5.52 6.31
CA THR A 38 12.08 -5.76 7.42
C THR A 38 11.53 -7.19 7.38
N PHE A 39 11.21 -7.70 6.20
CA PHE A 39 10.76 -9.08 6.02
C PHE A 39 11.87 -10.11 6.30
N GLY A 40 13.03 -9.95 5.66
CA GLY A 40 14.07 -10.98 5.64
C GLY A 40 15.06 -10.94 6.80
N ALA A 41 15.42 -9.76 7.30
CA ALA A 41 16.40 -9.60 8.37
C ALA A 41 15.74 -9.37 9.74
N ALA A 42 14.65 -8.60 9.79
CA ALA A 42 13.96 -8.27 11.03
C ALA A 42 12.79 -9.22 11.38
N ASN A 43 12.51 -10.22 10.54
CA ASN A 43 11.39 -11.17 10.69
C ASN A 43 10.01 -10.50 10.85
N ILE A 44 9.80 -9.33 10.25
CA ILE A 44 8.50 -8.65 10.23
C ILE A 44 7.71 -9.16 9.02
N THR A 45 6.82 -10.13 9.26
CA THR A 45 6.13 -10.88 8.20
C THR A 45 5.10 -10.04 7.42
N PHE A 46 4.61 -8.96 8.01
CA PHE A 46 3.68 -8.02 7.39
C PHE A 46 4.40 -6.74 6.95
N SER A 47 5.26 -6.88 5.94
CA SER A 47 6.05 -5.78 5.38
C SER A 47 5.48 -5.35 4.02
N TYR A 48 5.15 -4.06 3.89
CA TYR A 48 4.48 -3.50 2.70
C TYR A 48 5.08 -2.14 2.34
N ALA A 49 5.10 -1.83 1.04
CA ALA A 49 5.35 -0.49 0.51
C ALA A 49 4.09 0.01 -0.19
N VAL A 50 3.83 1.31 -0.10
CA VAL A 50 2.69 1.97 -0.74
C VAL A 50 3.22 3.12 -1.59
N GLU A 51 2.95 3.05 -2.88
CA GLU A 51 3.14 4.16 -3.82
C GLU A 51 1.78 4.83 -4.01
N LEU A 52 1.66 6.11 -3.64
CA LEU A 52 0.40 6.84 -3.61
C LEU A 52 0.01 7.39 -4.99
N ARG A 53 -0.98 8.29 -5.03
CA ARG A 53 -1.33 9.03 -6.24
C ARG A 53 -0.15 9.88 -6.75
N ASP A 54 -0.07 10.17 -8.04
CA ASP A 54 -0.92 9.68 -9.14
C ASP A 54 -0.15 8.68 -10.03
N THR A 55 -0.62 8.46 -11.26
CA THR A 55 0.03 7.56 -12.22
C THR A 55 0.94 8.29 -13.21
N GLY A 56 1.41 9.51 -12.87
CA GLY A 56 2.41 10.26 -13.62
C GLY A 56 1.92 11.53 -14.33
N GLU A 57 0.70 11.99 -14.09
CA GLU A 57 0.24 13.29 -14.62
C GLU A 57 0.93 14.45 -13.88
N TYR A 58 0.93 14.40 -12.56
CA TYR A 58 1.61 15.32 -11.67
C TYR A 58 2.82 14.68 -10.99
N GLY A 59 2.78 13.36 -10.74
CA GLY A 59 3.83 12.64 -10.04
C GLY A 59 4.12 13.25 -8.68
N PHE A 60 5.39 13.63 -8.44
CA PHE A 60 5.81 14.25 -7.18
C PHE A 60 5.22 15.64 -6.92
N LEU A 61 4.64 16.29 -7.93
CA LEU A 61 4.04 17.62 -7.84
C LEU A 61 2.51 17.56 -7.77
N LEU A 62 1.98 16.52 -7.12
CA LEU A 62 0.54 16.34 -6.92
C LEU A 62 -0.09 17.59 -6.29
N PRO A 63 -1.20 18.13 -6.84
CA PRO A 63 -1.83 19.34 -6.31
C PRO A 63 -2.28 19.22 -4.85
N GLU A 64 -2.26 20.34 -4.12
CA GLU A 64 -2.61 20.38 -2.69
C GLU A 64 -4.04 19.90 -2.40
N ASP A 65 -4.96 20.08 -3.35
CA ASP A 65 -6.35 19.63 -3.23
C ASP A 65 -6.50 18.09 -3.25
N GLN A 66 -5.45 17.36 -3.67
CA GLN A 66 -5.38 15.90 -3.64
C GLN A 66 -4.85 15.35 -2.32
N ILE A 67 -4.33 16.17 -1.41
CA ILE A 67 -3.77 15.71 -0.12
C ILE A 67 -4.85 14.98 0.70
N VAL A 68 -5.98 15.65 0.95
CA VAL A 68 -7.06 15.09 1.77
C VAL A 68 -7.73 13.88 1.10
N PRO A 69 -8.05 13.90 -0.20
CA PRO A 69 -8.52 12.71 -0.91
C PRO A 69 -7.56 11.52 -0.81
N THR A 70 -6.26 11.72 -1.04
CA THR A 70 -5.25 10.65 -0.94
C THR A 70 -5.20 10.09 0.47
N GLY A 71 -5.15 10.94 1.50
CA GLY A 71 -5.12 10.48 2.89
C GLY A 71 -6.36 9.66 3.29
N LYS A 72 -7.56 10.06 2.83
CA LYS A 72 -8.81 9.36 3.17
C LYS A 72 -8.88 7.96 2.55
N GLU A 73 -8.50 7.80 1.29
CA GLU A 73 -8.52 6.48 0.66
C GLU A 73 -7.41 5.57 1.19
N THR A 74 -6.21 6.12 1.42
CA THR A 74 -5.09 5.36 1.98
C THR A 74 -5.43 4.86 3.37
N LEU A 75 -6.02 5.70 4.22
CA LEU A 75 -6.46 5.28 5.56
C LEU A 75 -7.47 4.12 5.51
N ALA A 76 -8.42 4.14 4.56
CA ALA A 76 -9.36 3.02 4.39
C ALA A 76 -8.63 1.72 4.01
N GLY A 77 -7.61 1.81 3.15
CA GLY A 77 -6.75 0.68 2.80
C GLY A 77 -5.93 0.16 3.99
N GLU A 78 -5.31 1.06 4.76
CA GLU A 78 -4.52 0.73 5.95
C GLU A 78 -5.36 0.05 7.03
N LEU A 79 -6.56 0.55 7.32
CA LEU A 79 -7.47 -0.07 8.29
C LEU A 79 -7.86 -1.50 7.87
N ALA A 80 -8.15 -1.71 6.57
CA ALA A 80 -8.46 -3.04 6.06
C ALA A 80 -7.26 -4.01 6.14
N LEU A 81 -6.03 -3.49 5.94
CA LEU A 81 -4.81 -4.27 6.12
C LEU A 81 -4.58 -4.63 7.59
N LEU A 82 -4.75 -3.67 8.51
CA LEU A 82 -4.60 -3.89 9.95
C LEU A 82 -5.60 -4.94 10.47
N GLN A 83 -6.86 -4.88 10.03
CA GLN A 83 -7.87 -5.90 10.36
C GLN A 83 -7.47 -7.29 9.84
N TYR A 84 -6.86 -7.37 8.65
CA TYR A 84 -6.34 -8.64 8.13
C TYR A 84 -5.20 -9.19 8.98
N ILE A 85 -4.28 -8.32 9.41
CA ILE A 85 -3.14 -8.67 10.27
C ILE A 85 -3.63 -9.13 11.64
N GLU A 86 -4.55 -8.39 12.27
CA GLU A 86 -5.14 -8.74 13.56
C GLU A 86 -5.75 -10.15 13.53
N GLY A 87 -6.54 -10.45 12.50
CA GLY A 87 -7.11 -11.78 12.28
C GLY A 87 -6.12 -12.89 11.90
N LYS A 88 -4.82 -12.60 11.84
CA LYS A 88 -3.74 -13.60 11.64
C LYS A 88 -2.82 -13.73 12.84
N VAL A 89 -2.74 -12.70 13.68
CA VAL A 89 -1.89 -12.68 14.87
C VAL A 89 -2.63 -13.22 16.09
N TYR A 90 -3.94 -12.98 16.19
CA TYR A 90 -4.73 -13.31 17.38
C TYR A 90 -5.67 -14.52 17.20
N VAL A 91 -5.31 -15.46 16.31
CA VAL A 91 -6.05 -16.72 16.10
C VAL A 91 -5.20 -17.90 16.53
#